data_AF-A0A3N5LZY0-F1
#
_entry.id   AF-A0A3N5LZY0-F1
#
_cell.length_a   1.000
_cell.length_b   1.000
_cell.length_c   1.000
_cell.angle_alpha   90.00
_cell.angle_beta   90.00
_cell.angle_gamma   90.00
#
_symmetry.space_group_name_H-M   'P 1'
#
loop_
_entity.id
_entity.type
_entity.pdbx_description
1 polymer ?
#
loop_
_entity_poly.entity_id
_entity_poly.type
_entity_poly.pdbx_seq_one_letter_code
_entity_poly.pdbx_strand_id
1 'polypeptide(L)'
;MSNLTKRLSRLGCWLAIILFIIASLVSPGSARSVEGLSIQATITPAAPVIVEDPALTPVYDTLCTSHWYQIQNDRGHNAYLTLNVKNPANSENQGEWRPTLPQDGYYRVEAYIPDHGTIDWICPNFQRTVSSDTYDARYVITHANGKTTVAANQAPFNNEWLSLGEFQFRAGATGSVLLTDLNGETDFSHTIAFSALRFTWTRPPALSLHLPAISRNAG
;
A
#
# COMPACT_ATOMS: atom_id res chain seq x y z
N MET A 1 -3.33 51.56 -67.01
CA MET A 1 -3.39 52.75 -66.13
C MET A 1 -3.29 52.27 -64.69
N SER A 2 -2.77 53.10 -63.77
CA SER A 2 -2.62 52.86 -62.31
C SER A 2 -1.82 51.62 -61.84
N ASN A 3 -1.15 51.61 -60.68
CA ASN A 3 -0.35 52.65 -60.01
C ASN A 3 0.51 52.00 -58.89
N LEU A 4 1.59 52.70 -58.51
CA LEU A 4 2.32 52.75 -57.23
C LEU A 4 1.62 52.10 -56.00
N THR A 5 2.29 51.51 -54.98
CA THR A 5 3.68 51.63 -54.45
C THR A 5 4.02 50.38 -53.56
N LYS A 6 4.95 50.26 -52.57
CA LYS A 6 5.84 51.15 -51.75
C LYS A 6 6.99 50.35 -51.09
N ARG A 7 8.20 50.94 -51.00
CA ARG A 7 9.27 50.84 -49.94
C ARG A 7 9.81 49.45 -49.50
N LEU A 8 11.14 49.18 -49.57
CA LEU A 8 12.27 49.62 -48.70
C LEU A 8 12.16 49.07 -47.26
N SER A 9 13.14 48.38 -46.67
CA SER A 9 14.61 48.64 -46.49
C SER A 9 15.45 47.34 -46.43
N ARG A 10 16.79 47.22 -46.47
CA ARG A 10 18.02 47.96 -46.89
C ARG A 10 19.18 47.40 -46.01
N LEU A 11 20.27 46.89 -46.63
CA LEU A 11 21.66 46.71 -46.08
C LEU A 11 21.84 45.83 -44.81
N GLY A 12 22.99 45.18 -44.57
CA GLY A 12 24.25 45.03 -45.34
C GLY A 12 25.39 44.46 -44.48
N CYS A 13 26.63 44.38 -45.04
CA CYS A 13 27.91 44.04 -44.38
C CYS A 13 28.15 42.57 -43.93
N TRP A 14 29.38 42.01 -43.91
CA TRP A 14 30.69 42.37 -44.55
C TRP A 14 31.62 41.12 -44.63
N LEU A 15 32.84 41.29 -45.18
CA LEU A 15 33.88 40.24 -45.28
C LEU A 15 34.65 40.00 -43.96
N ALA A 16 35.14 38.76 -43.77
CA ALA A 16 36.40 38.44 -43.07
C ALA A 16 36.91 37.02 -43.45
N ILE A 17 38.23 36.78 -43.44
CA ILE A 17 38.88 35.56 -43.94
C ILE A 17 40.09 35.16 -43.06
N ILE A 18 40.23 33.86 -42.77
CA ILE A 18 41.41 33.11 -42.25
C ILE A 18 42.05 33.55 -40.92
N LEU A 19 42.22 32.58 -40.02
CA LEU A 19 43.50 32.38 -39.31
C LEU A 19 43.76 30.88 -39.06
N PHE A 20 44.99 30.42 -39.24
CA PHE A 20 45.45 29.07 -38.88
C PHE A 20 45.95 29.05 -37.44
N ILE A 21 45.60 28.01 -36.67
CA ILE A 21 46.27 27.67 -35.40
C ILE A 21 46.55 26.16 -35.39
N ILE A 22 47.75 25.79 -34.98
CA ILE A 22 48.22 24.40 -34.89
C ILE A 22 47.92 23.87 -33.48
N ALA A 23 47.38 22.65 -33.38
CA ALA A 23 47.24 21.91 -32.12
C ALA A 23 47.89 20.51 -32.27
N SER A 24 48.59 20.08 -31.21
CA SER A 24 49.52 18.94 -31.25
C SER A 24 48.82 17.58 -31.29
N LEU A 25 49.50 16.57 -31.84
CA LEU A 25 49.09 15.16 -31.69
C LEU A 25 49.15 14.76 -30.22
N VAL A 26 48.01 14.35 -29.67
CA VAL A 26 47.93 13.56 -28.44
C VAL A 26 47.48 12.15 -28.83
N SER A 27 48.35 11.17 -28.64
CA SER A 27 48.04 9.77 -28.93
C SER A 27 46.90 9.28 -28.03
N PRO A 28 45.82 8.68 -28.58
CA PRO A 28 44.76 8.10 -27.76
C PRO A 28 45.28 6.83 -27.07
N GLY A 29 45.72 6.97 -25.82
CA GLY A 29 45.97 5.82 -24.94
C GLY A 29 44.69 5.00 -24.83
N SER A 30 44.76 3.70 -25.16
CA SER A 30 43.60 2.81 -25.17
C SER A 30 43.13 2.49 -23.74
N ALA A 31 42.38 3.42 -23.15
CA ALA A 31 41.53 3.14 -22.01
C ALA A 31 40.46 2.14 -22.44
N ARG A 32 40.70 0.84 -22.19
CA ARG A 32 39.65 -0.18 -22.28
C ARG A 32 38.57 0.20 -21.27
N SER A 33 37.42 0.66 -21.77
CA SER A 33 36.19 0.68 -21.00
C SER A 33 35.91 -0.76 -20.53
N VAL A 34 36.04 -1.00 -19.23
CA VAL A 34 35.42 -2.18 -18.62
C VAL A 34 33.92 -1.89 -18.66
N GLU A 35 33.24 -2.42 -19.67
CA GLU A 35 31.79 -2.35 -19.76
C GLU A 35 31.19 -3.11 -18.57
N GLY A 36 30.87 -2.34 -17.53
CA GLY A 36 30.25 -2.87 -16.32
C GLY A 36 28.92 -3.51 -16.68
N LEU A 37 28.81 -4.82 -16.43
CA LEU A 37 27.64 -5.62 -16.78
C LEU A 37 26.41 -5.12 -16.01
N SER A 38 25.67 -4.18 -16.60
CA SER A 38 24.48 -3.60 -16.00
C SER A 38 23.36 -4.63 -16.03
N ILE A 39 23.19 -5.35 -14.93
CA ILE A 39 22.00 -6.19 -14.71
C ILE A 39 20.81 -5.25 -14.53
N GLN A 40 20.24 -4.82 -15.66
CA GLN A 40 18.94 -4.16 -15.71
C GLN A 40 17.86 -5.18 -15.35
N ALA A 41 17.68 -5.41 -14.05
CA ALA A 41 16.58 -6.21 -13.54
C ALA A 41 15.26 -5.52 -13.91
N THR A 42 14.60 -6.04 -14.94
CA THR A 42 13.25 -5.63 -15.36
C THR A 42 12.24 -6.08 -14.32
N ILE A 43 12.12 -5.31 -13.24
CA ILE A 43 11.06 -5.43 -12.24
C ILE A 43 9.70 -5.11 -12.85
N THR A 44 9.10 -6.11 -13.49
CA THR A 44 7.65 -6.10 -13.79
C THR A 44 6.90 -5.93 -12.47
N PRO A 45 6.07 -4.88 -12.32
CA PRO A 45 5.29 -4.71 -11.10
C PRO A 45 4.32 -5.87 -10.96
N ALA A 46 4.41 -6.60 -9.84
CA ALA A 46 3.49 -7.69 -9.54
C ALA A 46 2.06 -7.15 -9.39
N ALA A 47 1.08 -7.87 -9.93
CA ALA A 47 -0.32 -7.55 -9.72
C ALA A 47 -0.64 -7.55 -8.20
N PRO A 48 -1.51 -6.64 -7.70
CA PRO A 48 -1.89 -6.63 -6.30
C PRO A 48 -2.53 -7.96 -5.90
N VAL A 49 -2.10 -8.53 -4.78
CA VAL A 49 -2.76 -9.69 -4.17
C VAL A 49 -3.94 -9.16 -3.36
N ILE A 50 -5.15 -9.65 -3.63
CA ILE A 50 -6.34 -9.31 -2.84
C ILE A 50 -6.82 -10.57 -2.11
N VAL A 51 -7.13 -10.42 -0.82
CA VAL A 51 -7.79 -11.43 0.00
C VAL A 51 -9.17 -10.87 0.32
N GLU A 52 -10.19 -11.28 -0.44
CA GLU A 52 -11.53 -10.67 -0.40
C GLU A 52 -12.28 -10.98 0.91
N ASP A 53 -12.15 -12.23 1.41
CA ASP A 53 -12.86 -12.73 2.58
C ASP A 53 -11.87 -13.06 3.73
N PRO A 54 -12.07 -12.58 4.97
CA PRO A 54 -11.29 -12.98 6.15
C PRO A 54 -11.67 -14.37 6.67
N ALA A 55 -10.73 -15.03 7.36
CA ALA A 55 -11.05 -16.11 8.27
C ALA A 55 -11.64 -15.53 9.57
N LEU A 56 -12.94 -15.71 9.79
CA LEU A 56 -13.66 -15.19 10.95
C LEU A 56 -13.51 -16.10 12.19
N THR A 57 -13.43 -15.50 13.38
CA THR A 57 -13.69 -16.18 14.66
C THR A 57 -14.61 -15.28 15.51
N PRO A 58 -15.74 -15.77 16.06
CA PRO A 58 -16.38 -17.04 15.73
C PRO A 58 -16.68 -17.14 14.22
N VAL A 59 -16.94 -18.35 13.72
CA VAL A 59 -17.39 -18.53 12.32
C VAL A 59 -18.77 -17.88 12.16
N TYR A 60 -19.05 -17.32 10.98
CA TYR A 60 -20.35 -16.73 10.69
C TYR A 60 -21.51 -17.72 10.87
N ASP A 61 -22.51 -17.27 11.62
CA ASP A 61 -23.86 -17.83 11.79
C ASP A 61 -24.80 -16.61 11.97
N THR A 62 -26.03 -16.78 12.45
CA THR A 62 -26.93 -15.65 12.72
C THR A 62 -26.29 -14.56 13.60
N LEU A 63 -26.74 -13.31 13.40
CA LEU A 63 -26.31 -12.10 14.11
C LEU A 63 -26.20 -12.28 15.63
N CYS A 64 -27.17 -13.00 16.21
CA CYS A 64 -27.31 -13.18 17.65
C CYS A 64 -26.64 -14.44 18.20
N THR A 65 -26.02 -15.25 17.34
CA THR A 65 -25.14 -16.38 17.74
C THR A 65 -23.67 -16.04 17.55
N SER A 66 -23.33 -15.37 16.45
CA SER A 66 -21.94 -15.14 16.02
C SER A 66 -21.46 -13.69 16.15
N HIS A 67 -22.37 -12.76 16.51
CA HIS A 67 -22.09 -11.33 16.65
C HIS A 67 -21.50 -10.66 15.38
N TRP A 68 -21.75 -11.26 14.20
CA TRP A 68 -21.44 -10.70 12.89
C TRP A 68 -22.71 -10.19 12.18
N TYR A 69 -22.70 -8.94 11.74
CA TYR A 69 -23.70 -8.41 10.82
C TYR A 69 -23.17 -8.49 9.39
N GLN A 70 -23.69 -9.42 8.59
CA GLN A 70 -23.27 -9.60 7.19
C GLN A 70 -23.94 -8.58 6.27
N ILE A 71 -23.16 -7.99 5.37
CA ILE A 71 -23.60 -7.21 4.21
C ILE A 71 -22.94 -7.74 2.93
N GLN A 72 -23.43 -7.29 1.77
CA GLN A 72 -22.70 -7.42 0.51
C GLN A 72 -22.04 -6.08 0.18
N ASN A 73 -20.79 -6.11 -0.28
CA ASN A 73 -20.11 -4.94 -0.80
C ASN A 73 -20.38 -4.77 -2.32
N ASP A 74 -20.07 -3.59 -2.85
CA ASP A 74 -20.15 -3.28 -4.28
C ASP A 74 -19.25 -4.16 -5.18
N ARG A 75 -18.20 -4.76 -4.61
CA ARG A 75 -17.32 -5.75 -5.27
C ARG A 75 -18.03 -7.09 -5.53
N GLY A 76 -19.21 -7.31 -4.97
CA GLY A 76 -19.96 -8.57 -5.05
C GLY A 76 -19.50 -9.64 -4.05
N HIS A 77 -18.68 -9.27 -3.07
CA HIS A 77 -18.23 -10.13 -1.97
C HIS A 77 -19.01 -9.81 -0.69
N ASN A 78 -18.87 -10.69 0.31
CA ASN A 78 -19.39 -10.41 1.64
C ASN A 78 -18.49 -9.39 2.35
N ALA A 79 -19.10 -8.63 3.25
CA ALA A 79 -18.40 -7.97 4.34
C ALA A 79 -19.17 -8.22 5.64
N TYR A 80 -18.47 -8.11 6.77
CA TYR A 80 -19.03 -8.36 8.08
C TYR A 80 -18.72 -7.17 8.97
N LEU A 81 -19.72 -6.72 9.74
CA LEU A 81 -19.58 -5.66 10.72
C LEU A 81 -19.68 -6.27 12.12
N THR A 82 -18.88 -5.77 13.06
CA THR A 82 -19.11 -5.99 14.50
C THR A 82 -19.57 -4.69 15.13
N LEU A 83 -20.17 -4.76 16.33
CA LEU A 83 -20.14 -3.63 17.25
C LEU A 83 -18.77 -3.57 17.91
N ASN A 84 -18.25 -2.37 18.17
CA ASN A 84 -16.97 -2.22 18.87
C ASN A 84 -17.09 -2.57 20.36
N VAL A 85 -15.98 -3.00 20.97
CA VAL A 85 -15.84 -3.12 22.44
C VAL A 85 -14.58 -2.40 22.92
N LYS A 86 -14.61 -1.94 24.17
CA LYS A 86 -13.50 -1.26 24.84
C LYS A 86 -12.75 -2.17 25.81
N ASN A 87 -13.48 -3.11 26.43
CA ASN A 87 -12.91 -4.07 27.38
C ASN A 87 -12.32 -5.28 26.63
N PRO A 88 -11.01 -5.58 26.72
CA PRO A 88 -10.43 -6.75 26.07
C PRO A 88 -11.03 -8.09 26.52
N ALA A 89 -11.63 -8.16 27.71
CA ALA A 89 -12.32 -9.36 28.18
C ALA A 89 -13.73 -9.57 27.56
N ASN A 90 -14.22 -8.61 26.77
CA ASN A 90 -15.46 -8.68 26.00
C ASN A 90 -15.20 -8.82 24.49
N SER A 91 -13.93 -8.98 24.08
CA SER A 91 -13.53 -9.08 22.67
C SER A 91 -13.69 -10.53 22.20
N GLU A 92 -14.63 -10.76 21.30
CA GLU A 92 -15.02 -12.10 20.82
C GLU A 92 -14.82 -12.24 19.31
N ASN A 93 -15.00 -11.16 18.56
CA ASN A 93 -15.00 -11.15 17.10
C ASN A 93 -13.66 -10.68 16.53
N GLN A 94 -13.10 -11.51 15.65
CA GLN A 94 -11.88 -11.24 14.91
C GLN A 94 -11.95 -11.75 13.47
N GLY A 95 -11.20 -11.09 12.58
CA GLY A 95 -11.00 -11.53 11.20
C GLY A 95 -9.51 -11.56 10.87
N GLU A 96 -9.01 -12.67 10.32
CA GLU A 96 -7.63 -12.78 9.86
C GLU A 96 -7.54 -12.99 8.35
N TRP A 97 -6.74 -12.15 7.68
CA TRP A 97 -6.40 -12.26 6.27
C TRP A 97 -4.98 -12.81 6.10
N ARG A 98 -4.81 -13.84 5.26
CA ARG A 98 -3.53 -14.51 5.01
C ARG A 98 -3.19 -14.52 3.52
N PRO A 99 -2.55 -13.47 2.98
CA PRO A 99 -2.18 -13.42 1.57
C PRO A 99 -1.08 -14.45 1.24
N THR A 100 -1.15 -15.06 0.07
CA THR A 100 0.00 -15.76 -0.52
C THR A 100 0.73 -14.80 -1.44
N LEU A 101 1.87 -14.26 -1.00
CA LEU A 101 2.60 -13.21 -1.70
C LEU A 101 3.61 -13.80 -2.69
N PRO A 102 3.72 -13.30 -3.94
CA PRO A 102 4.54 -13.92 -4.97
C PRO A 102 6.05 -13.72 -4.81
N GLN A 103 6.49 -12.70 -4.06
CA GLN A 103 7.91 -12.35 -3.95
C GLN A 103 8.23 -11.61 -2.63
N ASP A 104 9.49 -11.63 -2.21
CA ASP A 104 9.98 -10.80 -1.12
C ASP A 104 9.93 -9.31 -1.50
N GLY A 105 9.58 -8.44 -0.55
CA GLY A 105 9.56 -7.00 -0.79
C GLY A 105 8.73 -6.21 0.21
N TYR A 106 8.66 -4.91 -0.02
CA TYR A 106 7.70 -4.05 0.63
C TYR A 106 6.38 -4.10 -0.12
N TYR A 107 5.29 -4.18 0.64
CA TYR A 107 3.92 -4.11 0.16
C TYR A 107 3.19 -3.00 0.87
N ARG A 108 2.49 -2.15 0.11
CA ARG A 108 1.44 -1.29 0.66
C ARG A 108 0.24 -2.17 0.98
N VAL A 109 -0.25 -2.09 2.21
CA VAL A 109 -1.40 -2.84 2.71
C VAL A 109 -2.59 -1.88 2.83
N GLU A 110 -3.71 -2.26 2.25
CA GLU A 110 -4.91 -1.43 2.14
C GLU A 110 -6.14 -2.28 2.52
N ALA A 111 -6.99 -1.78 3.41
CA ALA A 111 -8.24 -2.41 3.80
C ALA A 111 -9.42 -1.83 3.02
N TYR A 112 -10.38 -2.68 2.66
CA TYR A 112 -11.60 -2.24 2.00
C TYR A 112 -12.68 -1.90 3.01
N ILE A 113 -13.18 -0.67 2.95
CA ILE A 113 -14.28 -0.19 3.78
C ILE A 113 -15.55 -0.16 2.90
N PRO A 114 -16.51 -1.08 3.11
CA PRO A 114 -17.76 -1.10 2.37
C PRO A 114 -18.66 0.07 2.80
N ASP A 115 -19.39 0.65 1.85
CA ASP A 115 -20.49 1.57 2.15
C ASP A 115 -21.62 0.83 2.86
N HIS A 116 -22.13 1.39 3.96
CA HIS A 116 -23.36 0.95 4.58
C HIS A 116 -24.07 2.08 5.32
N GLY A 117 -25.41 1.99 5.37
CA GLY A 117 -26.23 2.89 6.17
C GLY A 117 -26.19 2.56 7.67
N THR A 118 -27.06 3.23 8.42
CA THR A 118 -27.36 2.91 9.83
C THR A 118 -27.73 1.44 10.00
N ILE A 119 -27.10 0.78 10.98
CA ILE A 119 -27.32 -0.62 11.33
C ILE A 119 -28.16 -0.71 12.60
N ASP A 120 -29.27 -1.44 12.53
CA ASP A 120 -30.09 -1.82 13.69
C ASP A 120 -29.71 -3.24 14.15
N TRP A 121 -28.96 -3.31 15.25
CA TRP A 121 -28.50 -4.56 15.85
C TRP A 121 -29.60 -5.11 16.77
N ILE A 122 -30.44 -6.01 16.26
CA ILE A 122 -31.65 -6.49 16.96
C ILE A 122 -31.50 -7.95 17.37
N CYS A 123 -31.41 -8.20 18.68
CA CYS A 123 -31.41 -9.51 19.31
C CYS A 123 -32.42 -9.58 20.48
N PRO A 124 -32.85 -10.78 20.94
CA PRO A 124 -33.96 -10.92 21.89
C PRO A 124 -33.80 -10.16 23.22
N ASN A 125 -32.56 -9.98 23.69
CA ASN A 125 -32.24 -9.27 24.95
C ASN A 125 -31.30 -8.07 24.74
N PHE A 126 -31.05 -7.65 23.49
CA PHE A 126 -30.10 -6.58 23.17
C PHE A 126 -30.54 -5.87 21.90
N GLN A 127 -30.67 -4.54 21.95
CA GLN A 127 -31.01 -3.71 20.79
C GLN A 127 -30.09 -2.49 20.77
N ARG A 128 -29.45 -2.23 19.62
CA ARG A 128 -28.59 -1.05 19.43
C ARG A 128 -28.59 -0.58 17.97
N THR A 129 -28.98 0.67 17.77
CA THR A 129 -28.79 1.39 16.50
C THR A 129 -27.41 2.05 16.48
N VAL A 130 -26.68 1.90 15.37
CA VAL A 130 -25.35 2.52 15.14
C VAL A 130 -25.29 3.10 13.72
N SER A 131 -24.75 4.31 13.57
CA SER A 131 -24.72 5.06 12.31
C SER A 131 -23.34 5.66 11.97
N SER A 132 -22.27 5.05 12.49
CA SER A 132 -20.89 5.44 12.17
C SER A 132 -19.98 4.24 12.40
N ASP A 133 -19.07 4.04 11.45
CA ASP A 133 -17.89 3.20 11.63
C ASP A 133 -16.92 3.84 12.63
N THR A 134 -15.96 3.04 13.11
CA THR A 134 -14.97 3.42 14.11
C THR A 134 -13.90 4.38 13.59
N TYR A 135 -13.39 5.22 14.48
CA TYR A 135 -12.23 6.07 14.26
C TYR A 135 -10.90 5.39 14.65
N ASP A 136 -10.95 4.18 15.24
CA ASP A 136 -9.84 3.45 15.88
C ASP A 136 -9.91 1.94 15.60
N ALA A 137 -10.03 1.52 14.34
CA ALA A 137 -9.87 0.12 13.94
C ALA A 137 -8.39 -0.31 14.08
N ARG A 138 -8.12 -1.37 14.85
CA ARG A 138 -6.76 -1.76 15.26
C ARG A 138 -6.24 -3.00 14.53
N TYR A 139 -5.65 -2.77 13.37
CA TYR A 139 -5.08 -3.81 12.52
C TYR A 139 -3.71 -4.27 13.05
N VAL A 140 -3.58 -5.54 13.43
CA VAL A 140 -2.29 -6.16 13.81
C VAL A 140 -1.70 -6.86 12.59
N ILE A 141 -0.69 -6.22 11.98
CA ILE A 141 -0.03 -6.68 10.77
C ILE A 141 1.19 -7.51 11.16
N THR A 142 1.19 -8.80 10.79
CA THR A 142 2.32 -9.74 10.94
C THR A 142 3.14 -9.74 9.65
N HIS A 143 4.37 -9.23 9.72
CA HIS A 143 5.25 -9.00 8.57
C HIS A 143 6.68 -9.52 8.85
N ALA A 144 7.59 -9.41 7.88
CA ALA A 144 8.92 -10.05 7.95
C ALA A 144 9.84 -9.54 9.08
N ASN A 145 9.48 -8.41 9.71
CA ASN A 145 10.24 -7.76 10.78
C ASN A 145 9.52 -7.81 12.13
N GLY A 146 8.42 -8.58 12.26
CA GLY A 146 7.66 -8.74 13.51
C GLY A 146 6.17 -8.48 13.33
N LYS A 147 5.55 -7.87 14.36
CA LYS A 147 4.17 -7.39 14.32
C LYS A 147 4.12 -5.89 14.54
N THR A 148 3.25 -5.20 13.79
CA THR A 148 2.94 -3.78 13.98
C THR A 148 1.44 -3.60 14.11
N THR A 149 0.97 -2.88 15.14
CA THR A 149 -0.43 -2.49 15.27
C THR A 149 -0.65 -1.12 14.65
N VAL A 150 -1.64 -1.00 13.77
CA VAL A 150 -2.05 0.25 13.12
C VAL A 150 -3.46 0.59 13.60
N ALA A 151 -3.62 1.72 14.28
CA ALA A 151 -4.93 2.32 14.52
C ALA A 151 -5.32 3.15 13.29
N ALA A 152 -6.51 2.91 12.74
CA ALA A 152 -6.98 3.54 11.51
C ALA A 152 -8.47 3.90 11.58
N ASN A 153 -8.84 4.99 10.93
CA ASN A 153 -10.21 5.50 10.91
C ASN A 153 -10.97 4.94 9.69
N GLN A 154 -12.05 4.20 9.91
CA GLN A 154 -12.89 3.63 8.85
C GLN A 154 -14.00 4.62 8.42
N ALA A 155 -14.52 5.43 9.35
CA ALA A 155 -15.70 6.27 9.17
C ALA A 155 -15.76 7.22 7.93
N PRO A 156 -14.66 7.76 7.36
CA PRO A 156 -14.76 8.62 6.18
C PRO A 156 -14.75 7.88 4.83
N PHE A 157 -14.57 6.55 4.81
CA PHE A 157 -14.43 5.75 3.59
C PHE A 157 -15.72 4.99 3.25
N ASN A 158 -16.16 5.02 2.00
CA ASN A 158 -17.41 4.36 1.57
C ASN A 158 -17.20 3.66 0.21
N ASN A 159 -17.12 2.32 0.21
CA ASN A 159 -16.63 1.51 -0.91
C ASN A 159 -15.19 1.87 -1.36
N GLU A 160 -14.32 2.15 -0.40
CA GLU A 160 -12.97 2.69 -0.63
C GLU A 160 -11.84 1.90 0.05
N TRP A 161 -10.60 2.18 -0.36
CA TRP A 161 -9.39 1.51 0.13
C TRP A 161 -8.62 2.37 1.15
N LEU A 162 -8.82 2.07 2.43
CA LEU A 162 -8.09 2.64 3.56
C LEU A 162 -6.65 2.12 3.60
N SER A 163 -5.65 3.00 3.43
CA SER A 163 -4.23 2.62 3.51
C SER A 163 -3.78 2.39 4.96
N LEU A 164 -3.32 1.18 5.27
CA LEU A 164 -2.75 0.81 6.57
C LEU A 164 -1.22 1.07 6.66
N GLY A 165 -0.56 1.30 5.53
CA GLY A 165 0.87 1.62 5.45
C GLY A 165 1.66 0.71 4.52
N GLU A 166 3.00 0.74 4.62
CA GLU A 166 3.91 -0.10 3.83
C GLU A 166 4.76 -0.99 4.75
N PHE A 167 4.76 -2.30 4.52
CA PHE A 167 5.44 -3.28 5.36
C PHE A 167 6.24 -4.27 4.52
N GLN A 168 7.39 -4.71 5.05
CA GLN A 168 8.23 -5.71 4.39
C GLN A 168 7.69 -7.12 4.65
N PHE A 169 7.39 -7.88 3.61
CA PHE A 169 6.95 -9.28 3.68
C PHE A 169 7.95 -10.23 2.99
N ARG A 170 7.78 -11.51 3.29
CA ARG A 170 8.38 -12.63 2.55
C ARG A 170 7.38 -13.17 1.53
N ALA A 171 7.89 -13.85 0.50
CA ALA A 171 7.07 -14.67 -0.38
C ALA A 171 6.35 -15.81 0.38
N GLY A 172 5.24 -16.30 -0.15
CA GLY A 172 4.40 -17.32 0.46
C GLY A 172 3.37 -16.74 1.44
N ALA A 173 2.87 -17.59 2.35
CA ALA A 173 1.73 -17.31 3.22
C ALA A 173 2.11 -17.07 4.70
N THR A 174 3.32 -16.55 4.96
CA THR A 174 3.80 -16.28 6.34
C THR A 174 3.32 -14.95 6.90
N GLY A 175 2.87 -14.03 6.04
CA GLY A 175 2.25 -12.77 6.47
C GLY A 175 0.79 -12.97 6.86
N SER A 176 0.30 -12.18 7.80
CA SER A 176 -1.12 -12.05 8.06
C SER A 176 -1.49 -10.65 8.56
N VAL A 177 -2.76 -10.32 8.50
CA VAL A 177 -3.33 -9.15 9.17
C VAL A 177 -4.51 -9.64 9.99
N LEU A 178 -4.59 -9.22 11.24
CA LEU A 178 -5.68 -9.52 12.16
C LEU A 178 -6.39 -8.22 12.54
N LEU A 179 -7.72 -8.21 12.50
CA LEU A 179 -8.55 -7.16 13.11
C LEU A 179 -9.43 -7.79 14.19
N THR A 180 -9.78 -7.00 15.21
CA THR A 180 -10.67 -7.38 16.31
C THR A 180 -11.75 -6.31 16.50
N ASP A 181 -12.86 -6.68 17.13
CA ASP A 181 -13.88 -5.77 17.67
C ASP A 181 -13.34 -4.75 18.73
N LEU A 182 -12.16 -5.03 19.30
CA LEU A 182 -11.54 -4.24 20.37
C LEU A 182 -10.89 -2.93 19.89
N ASN A 183 -11.35 -1.80 20.45
CA ASN A 183 -10.77 -0.47 20.25
C ASN A 183 -10.76 0.41 21.53
N GLY A 184 -10.51 1.72 21.38
CA GLY A 184 -10.47 2.70 22.46
C GLY A 184 -11.77 3.47 22.73
N GLU A 185 -12.86 3.21 22.00
CA GLU A 185 -14.10 3.99 22.01
C GLU A 185 -15.04 3.55 23.14
N THR A 186 -16.32 3.91 23.12
CA THR A 186 -17.31 3.42 24.10
C THR A 186 -17.88 2.09 23.62
N ASP A 187 -18.24 1.17 24.53
CA ASP A 187 -18.82 -0.12 24.12
C ASP A 187 -20.07 0.06 23.24
N PHE A 188 -20.10 -0.69 22.14
CA PHE A 188 -21.19 -0.76 21.16
C PHE A 188 -21.56 0.60 20.53
N SER A 189 -20.63 1.55 20.44
CA SER A 189 -20.86 2.91 19.92
C SER A 189 -20.63 3.08 18.43
N HIS A 190 -19.77 2.26 17.82
CA HIS A 190 -19.42 2.28 16.41
C HIS A 190 -19.44 0.87 15.82
N THR A 191 -19.59 0.77 14.50
CA THR A 191 -19.31 -0.45 13.76
C THR A 191 -17.81 -0.57 13.49
N ILE A 192 -17.34 -1.81 13.31
CA ILE A 192 -16.00 -2.11 12.78
C ILE A 192 -16.18 -3.01 11.57
N ALA A 193 -15.67 -2.59 10.41
CA ALA A 193 -15.90 -3.26 9.14
C ALA A 193 -14.77 -4.23 8.77
N PHE A 194 -15.15 -5.43 8.34
CA PHE A 194 -14.28 -6.54 7.93
C PHE A 194 -14.66 -6.97 6.50
N SER A 195 -13.89 -6.53 5.50
CA SER A 195 -14.05 -6.92 4.09
C SER A 195 -12.72 -7.33 3.46
N ALA A 196 -12.39 -6.89 2.25
CA ALA A 196 -11.16 -7.29 1.56
C ALA A 196 -9.88 -6.59 2.07
N LEU A 197 -8.73 -7.24 1.94
CA LEU A 197 -7.41 -6.58 2.02
C LEU A 197 -6.65 -6.68 0.69
N ARG A 198 -6.02 -5.58 0.26
CA ARG A 198 -5.12 -5.49 -0.89
C ARG A 198 -3.67 -5.32 -0.45
N PHE A 199 -2.79 -6.11 -1.06
CA PHE A 199 -1.34 -6.08 -0.90
C PHE A 199 -0.69 -5.71 -2.24
N THR A 200 -0.29 -4.44 -2.38
CA THR A 200 0.36 -3.91 -3.59
C THR A 200 1.87 -3.88 -3.39
N TRP A 201 2.65 -4.67 -4.14
CA TRP A 201 4.12 -4.63 -4.06
C TRP A 201 4.64 -3.26 -4.53
N THR A 202 5.58 -2.68 -3.79
CA THR A 202 6.11 -1.33 -4.08
C THR A 202 7.60 -1.32 -4.41
N ARG A 203 8.42 -2.12 -3.72
CA ARG A 203 9.89 -2.13 -3.88
C ARG A 203 10.53 -3.41 -3.30
N PRO A 204 11.72 -3.83 -3.78
CA PRO A 204 12.46 -4.95 -3.21
C PRO A 204 12.88 -4.67 -1.75
N PRO A 205 13.22 -5.72 -0.96
CA PRO A 205 13.73 -5.53 0.40
C PRO A 205 15.09 -4.80 0.38
N ALA A 206 15.43 -4.13 1.48
CA ALA A 206 16.71 -3.45 1.60
C ALA A 206 17.89 -4.46 1.56
N LEU A 207 18.91 -4.17 0.75
CA LEU A 207 20.09 -5.02 0.63
C LEU A 207 20.95 -4.96 1.89
N SER A 208 21.02 -6.07 2.64
CA SER A 208 21.99 -6.24 3.73
C SER A 208 23.41 -6.44 3.18
N LEU A 209 24.09 -5.34 2.86
CA LEU A 209 25.51 -5.33 2.51
C LEU A 209 26.37 -5.71 3.72
N HIS A 210 26.63 -7.01 3.89
CA HIS A 210 27.57 -7.51 4.88
C HIS A 210 29.00 -7.25 4.41
N LEU A 211 29.57 -6.11 4.81
CA LEU A 211 30.97 -5.77 4.55
C LEU A 211 31.88 -6.80 5.24
N PRO A 212 32.80 -7.47 4.51
CA PRO A 212 33.73 -8.41 5.12
C PRO A 212 34.67 -7.66 6.07
N ALA A 213 34.83 -8.18 7.28
CA ALA A 213 35.73 -7.60 8.28
C ALA A 213 37.19 -7.72 7.83
N ILE A 214 37.81 -6.61 7.46
CA ILE A 214 39.22 -6.55 7.10
C ILE A 214 40.05 -6.70 8.39
N SER A 215 40.45 -7.93 8.71
CA SER A 215 41.43 -8.19 9.77
C SER A 215 42.77 -7.58 9.37
N ARG A 216 43.15 -6.47 10.01
CA ARG A 216 44.52 -5.96 9.92
C ARG A 216 45.43 -6.94 10.65
N ASN A 217 46.17 -7.75 9.89
CA ASN A 217 47.29 -8.49 10.44
C ASN A 217 48.32 -7.49 10.96
N ALA A 218 48.48 -7.43 12.29
CA ALA A 218 49.63 -6.79 12.91
C ALA A 218 50.82 -7.74 12.75
N GLY A 219 51.89 -7.23 12.13
CA GLY A 219 53.22 -7.84 12.06
C GLY A 219 54.27 -6.83 12.51
#